data_AF-A0A1W9W323-F1
#
_entry.id   AF-A0A1W9W323-F1
#
_cell.length_a   1.000
_cell.length_b   1.000
_cell.length_c   1.000
_cell.angle_alpha   90.00
_cell.angle_beta   90.00
_cell.angle_gamma   90.00
#
_symmetry.space_group_name_H-M   'P 1'
#
loop_
_entity.id
_entity.type
_entity.pdbx_description
1 polymer ?
#
loop_
_entity_poly.entity_id
_entity_poly.type
_entity_poly.pdbx_seq_one_letter_code
_entity_poly.pdbx_strand_id
1 'polypeptide(L)' 'MLLISLATFGASNQLLLATTTSVRDSGLLDYVLPEFQKETGISVKPIAVGTGRALKMGEDGEVDHI' A
#
# COMPACT_ATOMS: atom_id res chain seq x y z
N MET A 1 36.49 -11.56 -15.48
CA MET A 1 35.19 -11.75 -14.82
C MET A 1 34.64 -10.38 -14.49
N LEU A 2 33.68 -9.89 -15.27
CA LEU A 2 33.08 -8.56 -15.11
C LEU A 2 31.93 -8.69 -14.10
N LEU A 3 32.09 -8.09 -12.91
CA LEU A 3 31.02 -8.04 -11.90
C LEU A 3 30.01 -6.97 -12.31
N ILE A 4 28.86 -7.39 -12.80
CA ILE A 4 27.71 -6.51 -13.03
C ILE A 4 27.12 -6.19 -11.66
N SER A 5 27.26 -4.93 -11.22
CA SER A 5 26.55 -4.41 -10.06
C SER A 5 25.08 -4.25 -10.44
N LEU A 6 24.20 -5.09 -9.90
CA LEU A 6 22.76 -4.83 -9.93
C LEU A 6 22.51 -3.64 -9.00
N ALA A 7 22.33 -2.46 -9.58
CA ALA A 7 21.69 -1.36 -8.87
C ALA A 7 20.28 -1.82 -8.49
N THR A 8 20.08 -2.19 -7.23
CA THR A 8 18.75 -2.44 -6.69
C THR A 8 17.99 -1.11 -6.74
N PHE A 9 17.01 -1.02 -7.64
CA PHE A 9 16.03 0.06 -7.61
C PHE A 9 15.12 -0.22 -6.41
N GLY A 10 15.49 0.31 -5.25
CA GLY A 10 14.61 0.36 -4.09
C GLY A 10 13.49 1.35 -4.37
N ALA A 11 12.45 0.90 -5.07
CA ALA A 11 11.17 1.60 -5.09
C ALA A 11 10.72 1.72 -3.63
N SER A 12 10.41 2.93 -3.18
CA SER A 12 9.95 3.24 -1.83
C SER A 12 8.99 2.16 -1.33
N ASN A 13 9.42 1.34 -0.37
CA ASN A 13 8.72 0.16 0.14
C ASN A 13 7.46 0.51 0.97
N GLN A 14 6.78 1.63 0.69
CA GLN A 14 5.54 2.01 1.32
C GLN A 14 4.46 2.35 0.28
N LEU A 15 3.34 1.65 0.39
CA LEU A 15 2.12 1.88 -0.40
C LEU A 15 1.03 2.43 0.53
N LEU A 16 0.48 3.60 0.21
CA LEU A 16 -0.67 4.16 0.90
C LEU A 16 -1.95 3.71 0.19
N LEU A 17 -2.75 2.90 0.88
CA LEU A 17 -3.99 2.36 0.36
C LEU A 17 -5.17 3.06 1.04
N ALA A 18 -5.86 3.94 0.32
CA ALA A 18 -7.21 4.33 0.75
C ALA A 18 -8.14 3.13 0.56
N THR A 19 -8.99 2.88 1.54
CA THR A 19 -9.99 1.81 1.46
C THR A 19 -11.28 2.26 2.13
N THR A 20 -12.36 1.55 1.88
CA THR A 20 -13.64 1.81 2.55
C THR A 20 -13.67 1.17 3.93
N THR A 21 -14.45 1.73 4.85
CA THR A 21 -14.57 1.21 6.22
C THR A 21 -15.08 -0.23 6.25
N SER A 22 -15.92 -0.67 5.31
CA SER A 22 -16.39 -2.07 5.26
C SER A 22 -15.26 -3.09 5.07
N VAL A 23 -14.21 -2.75 4.32
CA VAL A 23 -13.04 -3.62 4.10
C VAL A 23 -12.17 -3.67 5.35
N ARG A 24 -11.94 -2.53 6.02
CA ARG A 24 -11.22 -2.50 7.30
C ARG A 24 -11.99 -3.25 8.40
N ASP A 25 -13.29 -2.98 8.53
CA ASP A 25 -14.10 -3.51 9.61
C ASP A 25 -14.34 -5.03 9.47
N SER A 26 -14.12 -5.59 8.26
CA SER A 26 -14.09 -7.03 8.03
C SER A 26 -12.84 -7.74 8.58
N GLY A 27 -11.77 -7.01 8.90
CA GLY A 27 -10.47 -7.56 9.30
C GLY A 27 -9.67 -8.22 8.17
N LEU A 28 -10.14 -8.16 6.92
CA LEU A 28 -9.49 -8.80 5.77
C LEU A 28 -8.05 -8.31 5.57
N LEU A 29 -7.81 -7.01 5.69
CA LEU A 29 -6.49 -6.41 5.48
C LEU A 29 -5.50 -6.78 6.59
N ASP A 30 -5.98 -7.04 7.80
CA ASP A 30 -5.13 -7.46 8.92
C ASP A 30 -4.54 -8.86 8.69
N TYR A 31 -5.18 -9.68 7.84
CA TYR A 31 -4.70 -11.00 7.44
C TYR A 31 -3.83 -10.94 6.17
N VAL A 32 -4.26 -10.18 5.16
CA VAL A 32 -3.62 -10.18 3.83
C VAL A 32 -2.33 -9.34 3.81
N LEU A 33 -2.31 -8.18 4.49
CA LEU A 33 -1.17 -7.26 4.42
C LEU A 33 0.13 -7.82 5.03
N PRO A 34 0.12 -8.57 6.15
CA PRO A 34 1.32 -9.19 6.68
C PRO A 34 1.94 -10.23 5.73
N GLU A 35 1.11 -11.04 5.07
CA GLU A 35 1.59 -12.00 4.07
C GLU A 35 2.13 -11.29 2.83
N PHE A 36 1.41 -10.29 2.31
CA PHE A 36 1.86 -9.47 1.19
C PHE A 36 3.20 -8.78 1.46
N GLN A 37 3.36 -8.20 2.66
CA GLN A 37 4.62 -7.56 3.06
C GLN A 37 5.76 -8.56 3.20
N LYS A 38 5.49 -9.79 3.67
CA LYS A 38 6.50 -10.84 3.79
C LYS A 38 6.99 -11.32 2.42
N GLU A 39 6.11 -11.39 1.43
CA GLU A 39 6.44 -11.87 0.08
C GLU A 39 7.09 -10.78 -0.79
N THR A 40 6.60 -9.55 -0.71
CA THR A 40 7.02 -8.45 -1.58
C THR A 40 8.05 -7.53 -0.94
N GLY A 41 8.13 -7.54 0.40
CA GLY A 41 8.88 -6.56 1.19
C GLY A 41 8.18 -5.20 1.29
N ILE A 42 7.03 -4.99 0.63
CA ILE A 42 6.34 -3.70 0.55
C ILE A 42 5.43 -3.54 1.77
N SER A 43 5.62 -2.47 2.53
CA SER A 43 4.74 -2.08 3.63
C SER A 43 3.51 -1.38 3.07
N VAL A 44 2.32 -1.87 3.39
CA VAL A 44 1.06 -1.26 2.96
C VAL A 44 0.39 -0.60 4.16
N LYS A 45 0.05 0.67 4.04
CA LYS A 45 -0.64 1.44 5.08
C LYS A 45 -2.07 1.72 4.66
N PRO A 46 -3.06 0.94 5.18
CA PRO A 46 -4.45 1.17 4.85
C PRO A 46 -5.00 2.38 5.61
N ILE A 47 -5.72 3.25 4.90
CA ILE A 47 -6.46 4.39 5.42
C ILE A 47 -7.94 4.15 5.10
N ALA A 48 -8.69 3.73 6.12
CA ALA A 48 -10.13 3.51 5.94
C ALA A 48 -10.90 4.81 6.14
N VAL A 49 -11.45 5.32 5.05
CA VAL A 49 -12.22 6.57 5.01
C VAL A 49 -13.48 6.36 4.17
N GLY A 50 -14.52 7.17 4.41
CA GLY A 50 -15.69 7.17 3.55
C GLY A 50 -15.32 7.56 2.12
N THR A 51 -16.04 7.04 1.12
CA THR A 51 -15.73 7.19 -0.32
C THR A 51 -15.49 8.63 -0.74
N GLY A 52 -16.27 9.60 -0.23
CA GLY A 52 -16.08 11.02 -0.54
C GLY A 52 -14.73 11.57 -0.09
N ARG A 53 -14.19 11.08 1.04
CA ARG A 53 -12.85 11.45 1.51
C ARG A 53 -11.75 10.63 0.83
N ALA A 54 -12.03 9.36 0.49
CA ALA A 54 -11.11 8.52 -0.28
C ALA A 54 -10.80 9.14 -1.66
N LEU A 55 -11.85 9.59 -2.36
CA LEU A 55 -11.72 10.29 -3.64
C LEU A 55 -10.92 11.57 -3.51
N LYS A 56 -11.18 12.38 -2.47
CA LYS A 56 -10.44 13.61 -2.19
C LYS A 56 -8.94 13.35 -1.96
N MET A 57 -8.62 12.32 -1.17
CA MET A 57 -7.23 11.93 -0.90
C MET A 57 -6.53 11.40 -2.16
N GLY A 58 -7.26 10.75 -3.07
CA GLY A 58 -6.75 10.36 -4.39
C GLY A 58 -6.50 11.56 -5.31
N GLU A 59 -7.40 12.54 -5.32
CA GLU A 59 -7.22 13.82 -6.06
C GLU A 59 -5.99 14.60 -5.56
N ASP A 60 -5.82 14.65 -4.24
CA ASP A 60 -4.74 15.41 -3.58
C ASP A 60 -3.39 14.67 -3.63
N GLY A 61 -3.36 13.43 -4.17
CA GLY A 61 -2.15 12.61 -4.28
C GLY A 61 -1.63 12.09 -2.93
N GLU A 62 -2.48 12.07 -1.90
CA GLU A 62 -2.14 11.58 -0.56
C GLU A 62 -2.13 10.05 -0.48
N VAL A 63 -2.73 9.37 -1.46
CA VAL A 63 -2.82 7.91 -1.53
C VAL A 63 -2.50 7.41 -2.94
N ASP A 64 -1.86 6.25 -3.00
CA ASP A 64 -1.45 5.63 -4.26
C ASP A 64 -2.61 4.86 -4.92
N HIS A 65 -3.57 4.40 -4.12
CA HIS A 65 -4.77 3.67 -4.58
C HIS A 65 -5.98 3.92 -3.68
N ILE A 66 -7.18 3.87 -4.27
CA ILE A 66 -8.51 4.06 -3.64
C ILE A 66 -9.34 2.78 -3.71
#